data_AF-A0A2A2TM10-F1
#
_entry.id   AF-A0A2A2TM10-F1
#
_cell.length_a   1.000
_cell.length_b   1.000
_cell.length_c   1.000
_cell.angle_alpha   90.00
_cell.angle_beta   90.00
_cell.angle_gamma   90.00
#
_symmetry.space_group_name_H-M   'P 1'
#
loop_
_entity.id
_entity.type
_entity.pdbx_description
1 polymer ?
#
loop_
_entity_poly.entity_id
_entity_poly.type
_entity_poly.pdbx_seq_one_letter_code
_entity_poly.pdbx_strand_id
1 'polypeptide(L)' 'MYNNIEDIDREIAALKEQRNNEILYWFEMGESDRSAFLPPQYAENPWYKLGYDDRKYQLEIGFNPTPVNFNPF' A
#
# COMPACT_ATOMS: atom_id res chain seq x y z
N MET A 1 -39.48 3.75 4.59
CA MET A 1 -38.55 4.41 3.65
C MET A 1 -37.16 4.02 4.10
N TYR A 2 -36.45 3.21 3.32
CA TYR A 2 -35.04 2.93 3.62
C TYR A 2 -34.25 4.24 3.49
N ASN A 3 -33.42 4.50 4.49
CA ASN A 3 -32.73 5.77 4.73
C ASN A 3 -31.66 6.00 3.66
N ASN A 4 -31.97 6.80 2.63
CA ASN A 4 -31.01 7.21 1.60
C ASN A 4 -29.68 7.71 2.18
N ILE A 5 -29.68 8.30 3.38
CA ILE A 5 -28.46 8.78 4.06
C ILE A 5 -27.61 7.61 4.59
N GLU A 6 -28.22 6.61 5.22
CA GLU A 6 -27.49 5.44 5.77
C GLU A 6 -26.91 4.55 4.65
N ASP A 7 -27.57 4.51 3.50
CA ASP A 7 -27.05 3.81 2.32
C ASP A 7 -25.85 4.55 1.72
N ILE A 8 -25.92 5.88 1.62
CA ILE A 8 -24.81 6.73 1.17
C ILE A 8 -23.61 6.64 2.12
N ASP A 9 -23.83 6.69 3.43
CA ASP A 9 -22.74 6.60 4.42
C ASP A 9 -22.03 5.23 4.35
N ARG A 10 -22.79 4.15 4.11
CA ARG A 10 -22.22 2.81 3.89
C ARG A 10 -21.38 2.74 2.62
N GLU A 11 -21.86 3.33 1.53
CA GLU A 11 -21.10 3.38 0.28
C GLU A 11 -19.80 4.19 0.42
N ILE A 12 -19.86 5.34 1.10
CA ILE A 12 -18.66 6.15 1.40
C ILE A 12 -17.66 5.36 2.24
N ALA A 13 -18.12 4.60 3.24
CA ALA A 13 -17.24 3.77 4.05
C ALA A 13 -16.55 2.68 3.22
N ALA A 14 -17.31 1.98 2.37
CA ALA A 14 -16.77 0.95 1.48
C ALA A 14 -15.74 1.51 0.49
N LEU A 15 -16.00 2.67 -0.11
CA LEU A 15 -15.06 3.33 -1.01
C LEU A 15 -13.78 3.77 -0.30
N LYS A 16 -13.88 4.25 0.94
CA LYS A 16 -12.70 4.60 1.76
C LYS A 16 -11.88 3.37 2.10
N GLU A 17 -12.52 2.26 2.43
CA GLU A 17 -11.86 0.98 2.69
C GLU A 17 -11.15 0.47 1.44
N GLN A 18 -11.83 0.45 0.30
CA GLN A 18 -11.24 0.07 -0.99
C GLN A 18 -10.00 0.94 -1.31
N ARG A 19 -10.12 2.26 -1.19
CA ARG A 19 -8.99 3.18 -1.42
C ARG A 19 -7.82 2.86 -0.48
N ASN A 20 -8.07 2.58 0.79
CA ASN A 20 -7.01 2.25 1.73
C ASN A 20 -6.32 0.92 1.36
N ASN A 21 -7.09 -0.08 0.93
CA ASN A 21 -6.57 -1.36 0.46
C ASN A 21 -5.71 -1.19 -0.81
N GLU A 22 -6.13 -0.35 -1.75
CA GLU A 22 -5.35 -0.01 -2.95
C GLU A 22 -4.04 0.68 -2.58
N ILE A 23 -4.05 1.63 -1.64
CA ILE A 23 -2.83 2.30 -1.15
C ILE A 23 -1.84 1.29 -0.56
N LEU A 24 -2.33 0.40 0.32
CA LEU A 24 -1.51 -0.65 0.95
C LEU A 24 -0.91 -1.59 -0.09
N TYR A 25 -1.73 -2.08 -1.02
CA TYR A 25 -1.27 -2.95 -2.10
C TYR A 25 -0.13 -2.30 -2.91
N TRP A 26 -0.27 -1.04 -3.32
CA TRP A 26 0.77 -0.37 -4.08
C TRP A 26 2.05 -0.12 -3.28
N PHE A 27 1.93 0.19 -1.98
CA PHE A 27 3.07 0.34 -1.08
C PHE A 27 3.86 -0.97 -0.96
N GLU A 28 3.18 -2.09 -0.71
CA GLU A 28 3.80 -3.42 -0.58
C GLU A 28 4.49 -3.90 -1.86
N MET A 29 3.91 -3.60 -3.03
CA MET A 29 4.57 -3.90 -4.30
C MET A 29 5.89 -3.13 -4.46
N GLY A 30 5.92 -1.86 -4.04
CA GLY A 30 7.15 -1.04 -4.04
C GLY A 30 8.24 -1.61 -3.12
N GLU A 31 7.87 -2.07 -1.94
CA GLU A 31 8.75 -2.75 -0.97
C GLU A 31 9.35 -4.05 -1.54
N SER A 32 8.52 -4.85 -2.22
CA SER A 32 8.92 -6.12 -2.83
C SER A 32 9.94 -5.91 -3.97
N ASP A 33 9.65 -5.00 -4.89
CA ASP A 33 10.56 -4.67 -6.01
C ASP A 33 11.91 -4.15 -5.51
N ARG A 34 11.90 -3.30 -4.46
CA ARG A 34 13.13 -2.81 -3.83
C ARG A 34 13.95 -3.95 -3.21
N SER A 35 13.27 -4.92 -2.60
CA SER A 35 13.90 -6.10 -1.99
C SER A 35 14.51 -7.03 -3.05
N ALA A 36 13.95 -7.02 -4.27
CA ALA A 36 14.55 -7.65 -5.45
C ALA A 36 15.65 -6.81 -6.12
N PHE A 37 15.97 -5.63 -5.56
CA PHE A 37 16.93 -4.66 -6.12
C PHE A 37 16.57 -4.16 -7.52
N LEU A 38 15.28 -4.15 -7.85
CA LEU A 38 14.77 -3.64 -9.13
C LEU A 38 14.41 -2.15 -9.00
N PRO A 39 14.61 -1.34 -10.05
CA PRO A 39 14.02 -0.01 -10.13
C PRO A 39 12.49 -0.07 -10.05
N PRO A 40 11.82 0.98 -9.53
CA PRO A 40 10.37 0.99 -9.40
C PRO A 40 9.70 0.95 -10.79
N GLN A 41 8.85 -0.05 -11.02
CA GLN A 41 8.16 -0.25 -12.31
C GLN A 41 7.04 0.75 -12.58
N TYR A 42 6.40 1.28 -11.52
CA TYR A 42 5.28 2.24 -11.61
C TYR A 42 5.66 3.56 -10.91
N ALA A 43 6.71 4.23 -11.42
CA ALA A 43 7.27 5.42 -10.79
C ALA A 43 6.33 6.64 -10.76
N GLU A 44 5.30 6.63 -11.60
CA GLU A 44 4.21 7.62 -11.64
C GLU A 44 3.18 7.42 -10.53
N ASN A 45 3.10 6.22 -9.92
CA ASN A 45 2.22 5.94 -8.79
C ASN A 45 2.88 6.45 -7.49
N PRO A 46 2.32 7.49 -6.83
CA PRO A 46 2.95 8.09 -5.65
C PRO A 46 3.06 7.12 -4.46
N TRP A 47 2.08 6.23 -4.28
CA TRP A 47 2.06 5.27 -3.17
C TRP A 47 3.12 4.18 -3.34
N TYR A 48 3.26 3.72 -4.58
CA TYR A 48 4.31 2.78 -4.96
C TYR A 48 5.70 3.37 -4.73
N LYS A 49 5.92 4.60 -5.21
CA LYS A 49 7.18 5.31 -5.05
C LYS A 49 7.51 5.56 -3.58
N LEU A 50 6.51 5.92 -2.78
CA LEU A 50 6.66 6.15 -1.35
C LEU A 50 7.13 4.88 -0.62
N GLY A 51 6.57 3.71 -0.91
CA GLY A 51 7.06 2.44 -0.35
C GLY A 51 8.47 2.07 -0.81
N TYR A 52 8.76 2.22 -2.09
CA TYR A 52 10.12 1.99 -2.60
C TYR A 52 11.18 2.88 -1.92
N ASP A 53 10.89 4.17 -1.78
CA ASP A 53 11.79 5.16 -1.18
C ASP A 53 11.92 4.95 0.34
N ASP A 54 10.83 4.65 1.06
CA ASP A 54 10.86 4.33 2.49
C ASP A 54 11.71 3.08 2.75
N ARG A 55 11.51 2.01 1.97
CA ARG A 55 12.35 0.81 2.08
C ARG A 55 13.82 1.09 1.83
N LYS A 56 14.12 1.90 0.81
CA LYS A 56 15.49 2.27 0.50
C LYS A 56 16.13 3.00 1.68
N TYR A 57 15.40 3.95 2.27
CA TYR A 57 15.84 4.67 3.47
C TYR A 57 16.05 3.73 4.66
N GLN A 58 15.11 2.82 4.93
CA GLN A 58 15.22 1.80 5.98
C GLN A 58 16.50 0.96 5.83
N LEU A 59 16.81 0.50 4.61
CA LEU A 59 18.05 -0.24 4.34
C LEU A 59 19.31 0.62 4.53
N GLU A 60 19.28 1.90 4.14
CA GLU A 60 20.39 2.84 4.32
C GLU A 60 20.73 3.08 5.80
N ILE A 61 19.72 3.12 6.67
CA ILE A 61 19.92 3.27 8.13
C ILE A 61 20.20 1.93 8.84
N GLY A 62 20.29 0.82 8.10
CA GLY A 62 20.55 -0.51 8.65
C GLY A 62 19.36 -1.12 9.39
N PHE A 63 18.13 -0.67 9.11
CA PHE A 63 16.91 -1.28 9.63
C PHE A 63 16.73 -2.66 9.00
N ASN A 64 16.73 -3.70 9.82
CA ASN A 64 16.58 -5.08 9.39
C ASN A 64 15.33 -5.68 10.06
N PRO A 65 14.12 -5.40 9.53
CA PRO A 65 12.90 -5.91 10.13
C PRO A 65 12.82 -7.41 9.93
N THR A 66 12.24 -8.10 10.91
CA THR A 66 11.88 -9.51 10.78
C THR A 66 10.98 -9.68 9.55
N PRO A 67 11.28 -10.62 8.63
CA PRO A 67 10.42 -10.85 7.47
C PRO A 67 8.99 -11.15 7.92
N VAL A 68 8.04 -10.37 7.42
CA VAL A 68 6.62 -10.64 7.63
C VAL A 68 6.21 -11.63 6.54
N ASN A 69 5.77 -12.82 6.94
CA ASN A 69 5.16 -13.76 6.01
C ASN A 69 3.77 -13.23 5.67
N PHE A 70 3.64 -12.63 4.49
CA PHE A 70 2.34 -12.24 3.96
C PHE A 70 1.63 -13.48 3.43
N ASN A 71 0.43 -13.73 3.93
CA ASN A 71 -0.51 -14.63 3.29
C ASN A 71 -1.37 -13.79 2.33
N PRO A 72 -1.21 -13.93 1.00
CA PRO A 72 -1.95 -13.14 0.03
C PRO A 72 -3.43 -13.54 -0.12
N PHE A 73 -3.94 -14.45 0.74
CA PHE A 73 -5.31 -14.99 0.70
C PHE A 73 -5.93 -15.15 2.10
#